data_AF-A0A5C6KIU8-F1
#
_entry.id   AF-A0A5C6KIU8-F1
#
_cell.length_a   1.000
_cell.length_b   1.000
_cell.length_c   1.000
_cell.angle_alpha   90.00
_cell.angle_beta   90.00
_cell.angle_gamma   90.00
#
_symmetry.space_group_name_H-M   'P 1'
#
loop_
_entity.id
_entity.type
_entity.pdbx_description
1 polymer ?
#
loop_
_entity_poly.entity_id
_entity_poly.type
_entity_poly.pdbx_seq_one_letter_code
_entity_poly.pdbx_strand_id
1 'polypeptide(L)'
;MKRRTFIAKGIGAGLVAGASRPLLAADWQEETVREPVAEASAAADNDLPFFWDRLTSLDFKKAVEKAQGVCIIPIGVMEKHGPHLPLGTDVIRAHEMCRRAAGQEYAIVFPDFYIGQILEAKHQPGTVAYSTEIMLKFLDETCREIARNGLKKIILVNTHGGNNSFLPYFLQIQLESPRDYAVYLFQLRETPETQKKIKALRKSTTGGHADEIETAEMLVICPEHVRMDQVNAQSGRNLKRLDLPNVNTGISWYSQYPNHYAGESSGATPELGEVRLTARSQQLMEAIKAVKADTATIQLQDEFFRQGLSPMETKVWE
;
A
#
# COMPACT_ATOMS: atom_id res chain seq x y z
N MET A 1 -44.93 40.86 -12.78
CA MET A 1 -43.75 40.34 -12.05
C MET A 1 -42.51 40.59 -12.89
N LYS A 2 -41.73 41.64 -12.57
CA LYS A 2 -40.71 42.22 -13.47
C LYS A 2 -39.33 41.60 -13.24
N ARG A 3 -38.74 41.08 -14.33
CA ARG A 3 -37.30 40.87 -14.54
C ARG A 3 -36.57 42.23 -14.52
N ARG A 4 -35.30 42.26 -14.12
CA ARG A 4 -34.39 43.39 -14.37
C ARG A 4 -33.03 42.90 -14.86
N THR A 5 -32.62 43.50 -15.97
CA THR A 5 -31.30 43.43 -16.59
C THR A 5 -30.76 44.87 -16.64
N PHE A 6 -29.58 45.07 -16.04
CA PHE A 6 -28.39 45.84 -16.46
C PHE A 6 -28.38 47.31 -16.98
N ILE A 7 -27.31 47.99 -16.51
CA ILE A 7 -26.42 49.08 -16.97
C ILE A 7 -26.72 50.60 -16.79
N ALA A 8 -25.68 51.24 -16.21
CA ALA A 8 -24.97 52.49 -16.60
C ALA A 8 -25.39 53.84 -15.98
N LYS A 9 -24.43 54.49 -15.30
CA LYS A 9 -24.14 55.93 -15.44
C LYS A 9 -22.67 56.23 -15.16
N GLY A 10 -22.06 57.01 -16.06
CA GLY A 10 -20.63 57.28 -16.15
C GLY A 10 -20.12 58.62 -15.59
N ILE A 11 -18.79 58.67 -15.52
CA ILE A 11 -17.78 59.69 -15.90
C ILE A 11 -17.88 61.15 -15.36
N GLY A 12 -16.77 61.57 -14.73
CA GLY A 12 -16.20 62.94 -14.68
C GLY A 12 -16.04 63.48 -13.24
N ALA A 13 -14.95 64.08 -12.77
CA ALA A 13 -13.64 64.48 -13.30
C ALA A 13 -12.73 64.87 -12.09
N GLY A 14 -11.39 64.91 -12.26
CA GLY A 14 -10.52 65.82 -11.49
C GLY A 14 -9.36 65.20 -10.71
N LEU A 15 -8.14 65.37 -11.25
CA LEU A 15 -6.81 65.02 -10.73
C LEU A 15 -6.50 65.57 -9.31
N VAL A 16 -5.73 64.81 -8.52
CA VAL A 16 -4.48 65.28 -7.88
C VAL A 16 -3.47 64.13 -7.84
N ALA A 17 -2.26 64.40 -8.33
CA ALA A 17 -1.10 63.49 -8.38
C ALA A 17 -0.38 63.41 -7.02
N GLY A 18 0.26 62.26 -6.73
CA GLY A 18 1.19 62.17 -5.59
C GLY A 18 1.73 60.78 -5.27
N ALA A 19 2.97 60.53 -5.72
CA ALA A 19 3.97 59.60 -5.19
C ALA A 19 3.70 58.08 -5.26
N SER A 20 4.23 57.47 -6.31
CA SER A 20 4.61 56.06 -6.38
C SER A 20 5.74 55.73 -5.39
N ARG A 21 5.46 54.88 -4.40
CA ARG A 21 6.51 54.19 -3.62
C ARG A 21 7.02 52.98 -4.42
N PRO A 22 8.35 52.78 -4.57
CA PRO A 22 8.86 51.56 -5.17
C PRO A 22 8.67 50.40 -4.19
N LEU A 23 8.20 49.26 -4.72
CA LEU A 23 8.24 47.97 -4.04
C LEU A 23 9.71 47.64 -3.76
N LEU A 24 10.06 47.53 -2.48
CA LEU A 24 11.36 47.04 -2.03
C LEU A 24 11.59 45.65 -2.63
N ALA A 25 12.68 45.53 -3.39
CA ALA A 25 13.22 44.24 -3.80
C ALA A 25 13.52 43.44 -2.54
N ALA A 26 12.90 42.27 -2.40
CA ALA A 26 13.29 41.30 -1.40
C ALA A 26 14.66 40.75 -1.80
N ASP A 27 15.66 40.98 -0.95
CA ASP A 27 16.97 40.35 -1.03
C ASP A 27 16.79 38.84 -0.89
N TRP A 28 16.77 38.14 -2.02
CA TRP A 28 16.98 36.70 -2.05
C TRP A 28 18.45 36.47 -1.74
N GLN A 29 18.76 36.14 -0.48
CA GLN A 29 20.06 35.58 -0.16
C GLN A 29 20.19 34.26 -0.94
N GLU A 30 21.27 34.15 -1.72
CA GLU A 30 21.69 32.92 -2.38
C GLU A 30 21.96 31.87 -1.29
N GLU A 31 20.93 31.10 -0.93
CA GLU A 31 21.12 29.84 -0.24
C GLU A 31 21.89 28.91 -1.18
N THR A 32 23.09 28.57 -0.74
CA THR A 32 24.01 27.62 -1.36
C THR A 32 23.26 26.45 -1.98
N VAL A 33 23.31 26.37 -3.31
CA VAL A 33 22.92 25.19 -4.08
C VAL A 33 23.64 24.00 -3.46
N ARG A 34 22.88 23.08 -2.85
CA ARG A 34 23.43 21.81 -2.37
C ARG A 34 24.05 21.11 -3.57
N GLU A 35 25.34 20.81 -3.47
CA GLU A 35 26.03 20.01 -4.47
C GLU A 35 25.30 18.68 -4.66
N PRO A 36 25.11 18.21 -5.91
CA PRO A 36 24.57 16.89 -6.14
C PRO A 36 25.55 15.86 -5.55
N VAL A 37 25.03 14.97 -4.70
CA VAL A 37 25.79 13.83 -4.18
C VAL A 37 26.22 13.01 -5.38
N ALA A 38 27.52 13.05 -5.68
CA ALA A 38 28.14 12.23 -6.69
C ALA A 38 28.28 10.80 -6.16
N GLU A 39 27.38 9.93 -6.60
CA GLU A 39 27.69 8.50 -6.75
C GLU A 39 27.36 8.09 -8.19
N ALA A 40 28.23 8.50 -9.10
CA ALA A 40 28.36 7.86 -10.40
C ALA A 40 29.37 6.72 -10.24
N SER A 41 28.87 5.49 -10.15
CA SER A 41 29.66 4.27 -10.35
C SER A 41 29.15 3.58 -11.60
N ALA A 42 29.94 3.65 -12.67
CA ALA A 42 29.60 2.99 -13.93
C ALA A 42 29.77 1.47 -13.86
N ALA A 43 28.78 0.79 -14.46
CA ALA A 43 28.84 -0.49 -15.17
C ALA A 43 28.65 -1.80 -14.37
N ALA A 44 27.38 -2.21 -14.27
CA ALA A 44 26.90 -3.54 -14.66
C ALA A 44 25.38 -3.43 -14.91
N ASP A 45 24.73 -4.49 -15.39
CA ASP A 45 23.28 -4.62 -15.66
C ASP A 45 22.34 -4.33 -14.44
N ASN A 46 22.88 -3.76 -13.36
CA ASN A 46 22.28 -3.37 -12.08
C ASN A 46 21.73 -1.92 -12.04
N ASP A 47 21.77 -1.17 -13.14
CA ASP A 47 21.54 0.29 -13.12
C ASP A 47 20.09 0.75 -13.31
N LEU A 48 19.14 -0.18 -13.45
CA LEU A 48 17.72 0.14 -13.61
C LEU A 48 17.02 0.24 -12.24
N PRO A 49 16.43 1.40 -11.87
CA PRO A 49 15.58 1.49 -10.68
C PRO A 49 14.37 0.56 -10.82
N PHE A 50 14.03 -0.17 -9.76
CA PHE A 50 12.82 -1.01 -9.77
C PHE A 50 11.56 -0.25 -9.33
N PHE A 51 11.68 0.93 -8.72
CA PHE A 51 10.53 1.76 -8.39
C PHE A 51 10.01 2.51 -9.62
N TRP A 52 8.72 2.35 -9.92
CA TRP A 52 8.08 2.92 -11.10
C TRP A 52 8.27 4.44 -11.19
N ASP A 53 8.05 5.15 -10.10
CA ASP A 53 8.15 6.61 -10.00
C ASP A 53 9.58 7.15 -10.14
N ARG A 54 10.58 6.26 -10.17
CA ARG A 54 12.00 6.60 -10.36
C ARG A 54 12.53 6.22 -11.74
N LEU A 55 11.70 5.63 -12.59
CA LEU A 55 12.05 5.28 -13.96
C LEU A 55 11.76 6.44 -14.90
N THR A 56 12.74 6.77 -15.76
CA THR A 56 12.46 7.61 -16.93
C THR A 56 11.62 6.81 -17.94
N SER A 57 10.92 7.48 -18.85
CA SER A 57 10.10 6.80 -19.87
C SER A 57 10.91 5.87 -20.79
N LEU A 58 12.20 6.15 -21.01
CA LEU A 58 13.09 5.30 -21.79
C LEU A 58 13.53 4.06 -20.99
N ASP A 59 13.85 4.25 -19.72
CA ASP A 59 14.26 3.15 -18.83
C ASP A 59 13.08 2.26 -18.45
N PHE A 60 11.87 2.81 -18.40
CA PHE A 60 10.65 2.05 -18.14
C PHE A 60 10.48 0.88 -19.13
N LYS A 61 10.75 1.08 -20.42
CA LYS A 61 10.66 0.00 -21.41
C LYS A 61 11.63 -1.15 -21.11
N LYS A 62 12.89 -0.81 -20.79
CA LYS A 62 13.91 -1.79 -20.39
C LYS A 62 13.53 -2.49 -19.08
N ALA A 63 12.95 -1.74 -18.14
CA ALA A 63 12.48 -2.27 -16.87
C ALA A 63 11.34 -3.27 -17.06
N VAL A 64 10.40 -3.04 -17.97
CA VAL A 64 9.31 -3.98 -18.28
C VAL A 64 9.88 -5.29 -18.83
N GLU A 65 10.86 -5.21 -19.74
CA GLU A 65 11.57 -6.39 -20.28
C GLU A 65 12.31 -7.15 -19.17
N LYS A 66 13.11 -6.44 -18.35
CA LYS A 66 13.86 -7.03 -17.23
C LYS A 66 12.95 -7.66 -16.17
N ALA A 67 11.80 -7.03 -15.90
CA ALA A 67 10.78 -7.54 -14.99
C ALA A 67 9.95 -8.68 -15.59
N GLN A 68 10.10 -8.98 -16.88
CA GLN A 68 9.30 -9.99 -17.60
C GLN A 68 7.80 -9.74 -17.45
N GLY A 69 7.40 -8.46 -17.50
CA GLY A 69 6.01 -8.04 -17.33
C GLY A 69 5.47 -8.10 -15.90
N VAL A 70 6.31 -8.33 -14.88
CA VAL A 70 5.87 -8.37 -13.47
C VAL A 70 5.90 -7.00 -12.81
N CYS A 71 4.77 -6.61 -12.22
CA CYS A 71 4.62 -5.45 -11.35
C CYS A 71 4.14 -5.89 -9.96
N ILE A 72 4.66 -5.29 -8.90
CA ILE A 72 4.21 -5.46 -7.52
C ILE A 72 3.54 -4.17 -7.04
N ILE A 73 2.37 -4.28 -6.40
CA ILE A 73 1.67 -3.15 -5.78
C ILE A 73 1.78 -3.29 -4.25
N PRO A 74 2.54 -2.42 -3.56
CA PRO A 74 2.49 -2.33 -2.11
C PRO A 74 1.17 -1.68 -1.68
N ILE A 75 0.35 -2.44 -0.95
CA ILE A 75 -0.99 -2.04 -0.50
C ILE A 75 -1.03 -1.97 1.03
N GLY A 76 -1.51 -0.84 1.52
CA GLY A 76 -1.86 -0.61 2.93
C GLY A 76 -3.00 0.40 3.03
N VAL A 77 -3.14 1.03 4.19
CA VAL A 77 -4.10 2.12 4.43
C VAL A 77 -3.47 3.19 5.33
N MET A 78 -4.19 4.30 5.51
CA MET A 78 -3.89 5.29 6.54
C MET A 78 -4.78 5.03 7.74
N GLU A 79 -4.20 4.58 8.86
CA GLU A 79 -4.94 4.23 10.06
C GLU A 79 -4.13 4.38 11.34
N LYS A 80 -4.85 4.52 12.45
CA LYS A 80 -4.24 4.56 13.77
C LYS A 80 -3.52 3.25 14.09
N HIS A 81 -2.25 3.34 14.48
CA HIS A 81 -1.49 2.20 15.00
C HIS A 81 -1.07 2.44 16.46
N GLY A 82 -2.03 2.37 17.38
CA GLY A 82 -1.79 2.74 18.77
C GLY A 82 -1.33 4.20 18.91
N PRO A 83 -0.73 4.57 20.05
CA PRO A 83 -0.18 5.90 20.27
C PRO A 83 1.25 6.08 19.72
N HIS A 84 1.97 4.98 19.43
CA HIS A 84 3.41 4.98 19.22
C HIS A 84 3.88 4.82 17.78
N LEU A 85 3.02 4.35 16.86
CA LEU A 85 3.39 4.13 15.46
C LEU A 85 2.75 5.18 14.53
N PRO A 86 3.39 5.46 13.37
CA PRO A 86 2.85 6.40 12.40
C PRO A 86 1.60 5.84 11.70
N LEU A 87 0.75 6.74 11.20
CA LEU A 87 -0.52 6.40 10.56
C LEU A 87 -0.36 5.58 9.26
N GLY A 88 0.81 5.62 8.63
CA GLY A 88 1.12 4.88 7.39
C GLY A 88 1.81 3.53 7.61
N THR A 89 1.78 2.99 8.83
CA THR A 89 2.53 1.78 9.20
C THR A 89 2.33 0.63 8.22
N ASP A 90 1.09 0.37 7.78
CA ASP A 90 0.80 -0.71 6.83
C ASP A 90 1.60 -0.55 5.55
N VAL A 91 1.44 0.58 4.86
CA VAL A 91 2.05 0.75 3.55
C VAL A 91 3.56 0.87 3.64
N ILE A 92 4.10 1.47 4.71
CA ILE A 92 5.55 1.57 4.94
C ILE A 92 6.16 0.15 5.03
N ARG A 93 5.47 -0.77 5.72
CA ARG A 93 5.88 -2.17 5.80
C ARG A 93 5.74 -2.89 4.46
N ALA A 94 4.65 -2.67 3.73
CA ALA A 94 4.45 -3.26 2.40
C ALA A 94 5.53 -2.80 1.42
N HIS A 95 5.85 -1.51 1.44
CA HIS A 95 6.89 -0.88 0.62
C HIS A 95 8.26 -1.48 0.89
N GLU A 96 8.67 -1.58 2.17
CA GLU A 96 9.97 -2.15 2.52
C GLU A 96 10.09 -3.61 2.07
N MET A 97 9.02 -4.40 2.27
CA MET A 97 8.99 -5.79 1.84
C MET A 97 9.14 -5.91 0.31
N CYS A 98 8.43 -5.07 -0.45
CA CYS A 98 8.56 -5.00 -1.90
C CYS A 98 9.97 -4.57 -2.33
N ARG A 99 10.56 -3.58 -1.67
CA ARG A 99 11.92 -3.09 -1.93
C ARG A 99 12.96 -4.19 -1.74
N ARG A 100 12.91 -4.91 -0.62
CA ARG A 100 13.84 -6.01 -0.30
C ARG A 100 13.69 -7.19 -1.26
N ALA A 101 12.46 -7.51 -1.69
CA ALA A 101 12.21 -8.57 -2.65
C ALA A 101 12.66 -8.19 -4.06
N ALA A 102 12.30 -6.99 -4.54
CA ALA A 102 12.65 -6.47 -5.86
C ALA A 102 14.17 -6.29 -6.05
N GLY A 103 14.89 -5.96 -4.96
CA GLY A 103 16.35 -5.90 -4.96
C GLY A 103 17.04 -7.24 -5.15
N GLN A 104 16.35 -8.36 -4.95
CA GLN A 104 16.87 -9.72 -5.13
C GLN A 104 16.32 -10.41 -6.38
N GLU A 105 15.05 -10.17 -6.71
CA GLU A 105 14.42 -10.60 -7.96
C GLU A 105 13.71 -9.40 -8.59
N TYR A 106 14.28 -8.88 -9.67
CA TYR A 106 13.83 -7.62 -10.27
C TYR A 106 12.34 -7.67 -10.68
N ALA A 107 11.52 -6.80 -10.10
CA ALA A 107 10.15 -6.55 -10.52
C ALA A 107 9.87 -5.05 -10.36
N ILE A 108 8.99 -4.49 -11.19
CA ILE A 108 8.64 -3.07 -11.04
C ILE A 108 7.74 -2.92 -9.82
N VAL A 109 8.13 -2.06 -8.88
CA VAL A 109 7.34 -1.70 -7.70
C VAL A 109 6.52 -0.46 -8.04
N PHE A 110 5.20 -0.61 -8.06
CA PHE A 110 4.25 0.48 -8.21
C PHE A 110 4.32 1.43 -7.00
N PRO A 111 3.98 2.72 -7.15
CA PRO A 111 3.89 3.62 -6.00
C PRO A 111 2.92 3.11 -4.93
N ASP A 112 3.15 3.55 -3.69
CA ASP A 112 2.38 3.14 -2.53
C ASP A 112 0.87 3.34 -2.69
N PHE A 113 0.10 2.27 -2.48
CA PHE A 113 -1.34 2.24 -2.66
C PHE A 113 -2.07 2.27 -1.31
N TYR A 114 -2.61 3.43 -0.97
CA TYR A 114 -3.24 3.73 0.33
C TYR A 114 -4.76 3.46 0.38
N ILE A 115 -5.34 2.90 -0.68
CA ILE A 115 -6.79 2.70 -0.78
C ILE A 115 -7.12 1.24 -0.44
N GLY A 116 -7.68 1.02 0.74
CA GLY A 116 -8.05 -0.30 1.25
C GLY A 116 -9.16 -0.22 2.29
N GLN A 117 -9.66 -1.39 2.69
CA GLN A 117 -10.79 -1.49 3.61
C GLN A 117 -10.31 -1.13 5.03
N ILE A 118 -10.92 -0.08 5.62
CA ILE A 118 -10.58 0.38 6.98
C ILE A 118 -11.75 1.08 7.70
N LEU A 119 -12.98 0.70 7.35
CA LEU A 119 -14.18 1.38 7.84
C LEU A 119 -14.32 1.30 9.38
N GLU A 120 -13.83 0.22 9.98
CA GLU A 120 -13.81 -0.05 11.42
C GLU A 120 -12.93 0.92 12.24
N ALA A 121 -12.03 1.66 11.59
CA ALA A 121 -11.15 2.65 12.23
C ALA A 121 -11.50 4.10 11.86
N LYS A 122 -12.56 4.33 11.07
CA LYS A 122 -12.95 5.66 10.58
C LYS A 122 -13.20 6.67 11.70
N HIS A 123 -13.51 6.21 12.90
CA HIS A 123 -13.71 7.04 14.10
C HIS A 123 -12.40 7.46 14.78
N GLN A 124 -11.24 6.97 14.35
CA GLN A 124 -9.94 7.35 14.89
C GLN A 124 -9.32 8.54 14.13
N PRO A 125 -8.61 9.43 14.85
CA PRO A 125 -7.97 10.59 14.21
C PRO A 125 -6.88 10.15 13.24
N GLY A 126 -6.85 10.78 12.06
CA GLY A 126 -5.86 10.50 11.02
C GLY A 126 -6.18 9.33 10.09
N THR A 127 -7.14 8.48 10.44
CA THR A 127 -7.62 7.42 9.54
C THR A 127 -8.30 8.03 8.31
N VAL A 128 -7.95 7.52 7.12
CA VAL A 128 -8.61 7.90 5.86
C VAL A 128 -9.34 6.68 5.31
N ALA A 129 -10.68 6.74 5.27
CA ALA A 129 -11.52 5.63 4.85
C ALA A 129 -12.36 6.01 3.62
N TYR A 130 -12.20 5.24 2.53
CA TYR A 130 -12.91 5.41 1.27
C TYR A 130 -14.19 4.56 1.20
N SER A 131 -15.10 4.90 0.27
CA SER A 131 -16.26 4.06 -0.02
C SER A 131 -15.86 2.78 -0.75
N THR A 132 -16.61 1.69 -0.56
CA THR A 132 -16.34 0.41 -1.23
C THR A 132 -16.30 0.50 -2.75
N GLU A 133 -17.16 1.32 -3.33
CA GLU A 133 -17.16 1.57 -4.78
C GLU A 133 -15.83 2.16 -5.25
N ILE A 134 -15.30 3.18 -4.55
CA ILE A 134 -14.01 3.79 -4.87
C ILE A 134 -12.88 2.77 -4.68
N MET A 135 -12.90 1.99 -3.60
CA MET A 135 -11.86 1.00 -3.34
C MET A 135 -11.73 -0.03 -4.46
N LEU A 136 -12.85 -0.62 -4.90
CA LEU A 136 -12.86 -1.61 -5.97
C LEU A 136 -12.50 -0.98 -7.32
N LYS A 137 -13.15 0.12 -7.66
CA LYS A 137 -12.98 0.78 -8.96
C LYS A 137 -11.56 1.30 -9.15
N PHE A 138 -10.99 1.95 -8.13
CA PHE A 138 -9.65 2.52 -8.23
C PHE A 138 -8.58 1.44 -8.35
N LEU A 139 -8.70 0.32 -7.62
CA LEU A 139 -7.78 -0.80 -7.76
C LEU A 139 -7.91 -1.50 -9.12
N ASP A 140 -9.14 -1.67 -9.64
CA ASP A 140 -9.36 -2.23 -10.98
C ASP A 140 -8.76 -1.35 -12.08
N GLU A 141 -9.04 -0.05 -12.06
CA GLU A 141 -8.49 0.92 -13.02
C GLU A 141 -6.96 1.00 -12.94
N THR A 142 -6.40 0.94 -11.72
CA THR A 142 -4.94 0.88 -11.51
C THR A 142 -4.34 -0.37 -12.16
N CYS A 143 -4.92 -1.55 -11.93
CA CYS A 143 -4.46 -2.78 -12.56
C CYS A 143 -4.55 -2.72 -14.10
N ARG A 144 -5.62 -2.15 -14.66
CA ARG A 144 -5.77 -1.95 -16.11
C ARG A 144 -4.67 -1.05 -16.67
N GLU A 145 -4.37 0.05 -15.99
CA GLU A 145 -3.31 0.97 -16.45
C GLU A 145 -1.91 0.35 -16.33
N ILE A 146 -1.64 -0.42 -15.28
CA ILE A 146 -0.39 -1.20 -15.17
C ILE A 146 -0.28 -2.17 -16.35
N ALA A 147 -1.33 -2.93 -16.64
CA ALA A 147 -1.36 -3.89 -17.74
C ALA A 147 -1.26 -3.22 -19.12
N ARG A 148 -1.87 -2.05 -19.31
CA ARG A 148 -1.78 -1.26 -20.56
C ARG A 148 -0.33 -0.84 -20.85
N ASN A 149 0.48 -0.64 -19.82
CA ASN A 149 1.90 -0.28 -19.93
C ASN A 149 2.84 -1.50 -20.07
N GLY A 150 2.29 -2.70 -20.35
CA GLY A 150 3.08 -3.90 -20.66
C GLY A 150 3.35 -4.82 -19.47
N LEU A 151 2.90 -4.46 -18.26
CA LEU A 151 3.08 -5.28 -17.06
C LEU A 151 1.87 -6.18 -16.86
N LYS A 152 1.89 -7.34 -17.52
CA LYS A 152 0.76 -8.28 -17.59
C LYS A 152 0.61 -9.19 -16.38
N LYS A 153 1.52 -9.12 -15.41
CA LYS A 153 1.52 -9.96 -14.21
C LYS A 153 1.61 -9.08 -12.97
N ILE A 154 0.50 -8.90 -12.27
CA ILE A 154 0.37 -7.90 -11.21
C ILE A 154 0.23 -8.60 -9.86
N ILE A 155 1.20 -8.43 -8.96
CA ILE A 155 1.20 -9.03 -7.63
C ILE A 155 0.76 -7.98 -6.60
N LEU A 156 -0.34 -8.23 -5.92
CA LEU A 156 -0.83 -7.42 -4.81
C LEU A 156 -0.14 -7.86 -3.52
N VAL A 157 0.51 -6.92 -2.84
CA VAL A 157 1.28 -7.17 -1.62
C VAL A 157 0.68 -6.39 -0.47
N ASN A 158 0.03 -7.09 0.47
CA ASN A 158 -0.74 -6.48 1.55
C ASN A 158 -0.14 -6.76 2.93
N THR A 159 -0.15 -5.74 3.78
CA THR A 159 0.28 -5.81 5.19
C THR A 159 -0.83 -5.41 6.17
N HIS A 160 -1.98 -4.93 5.66
CA HIS A 160 -3.14 -4.52 6.46
C HIS A 160 -4.14 -5.66 6.72
N GLY A 161 -4.60 -5.83 7.95
CA GLY A 161 -5.56 -6.86 8.34
C GLY A 161 -6.94 -6.74 7.67
N GLY A 162 -7.50 -5.52 7.56
CA GLY A 162 -8.84 -5.29 6.99
C GLY A 162 -8.96 -5.70 5.51
N ASN A 163 -7.84 -5.65 4.80
CA ASN A 163 -7.74 -6.07 3.41
C ASN A 163 -7.82 -7.60 3.21
N ASN A 164 -7.72 -8.42 4.27
CA ASN A 164 -7.73 -9.88 4.18
C ASN A 164 -9.06 -10.47 3.68
N SER A 165 -10.16 -9.74 3.72
CA SER A 165 -11.41 -10.12 3.03
C SER A 165 -11.60 -9.37 1.71
N PHE A 166 -11.18 -8.11 1.67
CA PHE A 166 -11.34 -7.24 0.50
C PHE A 166 -10.54 -7.73 -0.71
N LEU A 167 -9.24 -8.02 -0.55
CA LEU A 167 -8.37 -8.39 -1.69
C LEU A 167 -8.67 -9.78 -2.26
N PRO A 168 -8.98 -10.82 -1.47
CA PRO A 168 -9.45 -12.08 -2.02
C PRO A 168 -10.76 -11.93 -2.80
N TYR A 169 -11.70 -11.10 -2.33
CA TYR A 169 -12.91 -10.81 -3.07
C TYR A 169 -12.61 -10.05 -4.38
N PHE A 170 -11.75 -9.02 -4.33
CA PHE A 170 -11.29 -8.30 -5.52
C PHE A 170 -10.67 -9.25 -6.56
N LEU A 171 -9.91 -10.26 -6.12
CA LEU A 171 -9.32 -11.26 -6.99
C LEU A 171 -10.38 -12.16 -7.65
N GLN A 172 -11.40 -12.59 -6.91
CA GLN A 172 -12.48 -13.42 -7.44
C GLN A 172 -13.28 -12.70 -8.54
N ILE A 173 -13.59 -11.42 -8.33
CA ILE A 173 -14.37 -10.64 -9.29
C ILE A 173 -13.57 -10.24 -10.54
N GLN A 174 -12.27 -10.54 -10.62
CA GLN A 174 -11.52 -10.35 -11.87
C GLN A 174 -12.10 -11.15 -13.04
N LEU A 175 -12.83 -12.24 -12.75
CA LEU A 175 -13.54 -13.07 -13.72
C LEU A 175 -14.84 -12.45 -14.26
N GLU A 176 -15.22 -11.24 -13.83
CA GLU A 176 -16.41 -10.54 -14.35
C GLU A 176 -16.29 -10.20 -15.84
N SER A 177 -15.07 -9.95 -16.34
CA SER A 177 -14.81 -9.67 -17.76
C SER A 177 -13.45 -10.19 -18.20
N PRO A 178 -13.26 -10.54 -19.49
CA PRO A 178 -11.96 -10.97 -20.02
C PRO A 178 -10.87 -9.92 -19.80
N ARG A 179 -9.66 -10.39 -19.51
CA ARG A 179 -8.47 -9.56 -19.26
C ARG A 179 -7.28 -10.17 -19.97
N ASP A 180 -6.41 -9.33 -20.55
CA ASP A 180 -5.16 -9.75 -21.18
C ASP A 180 -3.97 -9.76 -20.20
N TYR A 181 -4.27 -9.80 -18.91
CA TYR A 181 -3.33 -9.76 -17.79
C TYR A 181 -3.88 -10.53 -16.59
N ALA A 182 -2.98 -10.96 -15.71
CA ALA A 182 -3.31 -11.69 -14.49
C ALA A 182 -2.98 -10.85 -13.25
N VAL A 183 -3.87 -10.93 -12.26
CA VAL A 183 -3.66 -10.37 -10.92
C VAL A 183 -3.44 -11.53 -9.97
N TYR A 184 -2.45 -11.40 -9.10
CA TYR A 184 -2.06 -12.38 -8.08
C TYR A 184 -2.14 -11.70 -6.73
N LEU A 185 -2.64 -12.39 -5.71
CA LEU A 185 -2.56 -11.92 -4.33
C LEU A 185 -1.43 -12.68 -3.63
N PHE A 186 -0.40 -11.95 -3.18
CA PHE A 186 0.66 -12.56 -2.38
C PHE A 186 0.10 -13.00 -1.03
N GLN A 187 0.10 -14.30 -0.78
CA GLN A 187 -0.33 -14.89 0.49
C GLN A 187 0.88 -15.28 1.31
N LEU A 188 1.17 -14.49 2.34
CA LEU A 188 2.24 -14.79 3.27
C LEU A 188 1.94 -16.08 4.06
N ARG A 189 2.91 -16.98 4.12
CA ARG A 189 2.90 -18.18 4.97
C ARG A 189 4.23 -18.29 5.70
N GLU A 190 4.24 -17.90 6.97
CA GLU A 190 5.45 -18.02 7.81
C GLU A 190 5.84 -19.50 7.96
N THR A 191 7.09 -19.85 7.67
CA THR A 191 7.59 -21.23 7.81
C THR A 191 7.67 -21.63 9.29
N PRO A 192 7.61 -22.93 9.64
CA PRO A 192 7.78 -23.38 11.03
C PRO A 192 9.06 -22.87 11.69
N GLU A 193 10.16 -22.79 10.95
CA GLU A 193 11.45 -22.28 11.43
C GLU A 193 11.38 -20.78 11.75
N THR A 194 10.72 -20.02 10.88
CA THR A 194 10.50 -18.56 11.08
C THR A 194 9.60 -18.33 12.28
N GLN A 195 8.50 -19.07 12.39
CA GLN A 195 7.59 -19.01 13.54
C GLN A 195 8.32 -19.32 14.85
N LYS A 196 9.20 -20.33 14.86
CA LYS A 196 10.02 -20.68 16.03
C LYS A 196 10.95 -19.53 16.44
N LYS A 197 11.61 -18.87 15.47
CA LYS A 197 12.48 -17.71 15.74
C LYS A 197 11.69 -16.52 16.27
N ILE A 198 10.58 -16.16 15.62
CA ILE A 198 9.68 -15.08 16.06
C ILE A 198 9.20 -15.36 17.49
N LYS A 199 8.73 -16.58 17.77
CA LYS A 199 8.25 -16.97 19.11
C LYS A 199 9.34 -16.89 20.19
N ALA A 200 10.60 -17.17 19.84
CA ALA A 200 11.71 -17.09 20.78
C ALA A 200 12.08 -15.65 21.15
N LEU A 201 11.86 -14.70 20.24
CA LEU A 201 12.18 -13.28 20.41
C LEU A 201 11.02 -12.46 20.99
N ARG A 202 9.78 -12.81 20.60
CA ARG A 202 8.55 -12.14 21.02
C ARG A 202 8.32 -12.31 22.52
N LYS A 203 8.03 -11.22 23.23
CA LYS A 203 7.73 -11.20 24.67
C LYS A 203 6.23 -11.23 24.97
N SER A 204 5.42 -10.65 24.10
CA SER A 204 3.95 -10.63 24.20
C SER A 204 3.35 -12.00 23.87
N THR A 205 2.26 -12.32 24.56
CA THR A 205 1.40 -13.47 24.25
C THR A 205 0.13 -13.07 23.49
N THR A 206 -0.10 -11.76 23.33
CA THR A 206 -1.21 -11.15 22.60
C THR A 206 -0.69 -10.54 21.30
N GLY A 207 -1.54 -10.46 20.29
CA GLY A 207 -1.22 -9.78 19.03
C GLY A 207 -2.47 -9.25 18.35
N GLY A 208 -2.30 -8.68 17.17
CA GLY A 208 -3.42 -8.22 16.35
C GLY A 208 -3.08 -7.00 15.53
N HIS A 209 -2.98 -5.85 16.20
CA HIS A 209 -2.89 -4.54 15.55
C HIS A 209 -2.07 -3.55 16.38
N ALA A 210 -1.11 -2.88 15.76
CA ALA A 210 -0.03 -2.10 16.39
C ALA A 210 0.73 -2.87 17.48
N ASP A 211 0.79 -4.19 17.32
CA ASP A 211 1.36 -5.10 18.31
C ASP A 211 2.90 -5.09 18.30
N GLU A 212 3.50 -5.91 19.15
CA GLU A 212 4.95 -6.07 19.25
C GLU A 212 5.63 -6.29 17.90
N ILE A 213 4.97 -7.01 16.99
CA ILE A 213 5.59 -7.38 15.73
C ILE A 213 5.59 -6.21 14.75
N GLU A 214 4.47 -5.51 14.60
CA GLU A 214 4.43 -4.33 13.72
C GLU A 214 5.36 -3.24 14.24
N THR A 215 5.41 -3.08 15.56
CA THR A 215 6.33 -2.17 16.22
C THR A 215 7.79 -2.55 15.96
N ALA A 216 8.12 -3.84 16.07
CA ALA A 216 9.45 -4.35 15.81
C ALA A 216 9.90 -4.11 14.36
N GLU A 217 9.02 -4.35 13.38
CA GLU A 217 9.31 -4.06 11.98
C GLU A 217 9.51 -2.55 11.75
N MET A 218 8.71 -1.69 12.38
CA MET A 218 8.86 -0.23 12.25
C MET A 218 10.12 0.31 12.90
N LEU A 219 10.61 -0.31 13.98
CA LEU A 219 11.91 0.01 14.59
C LEU A 219 13.09 -0.29 13.66
N VAL A 220 12.91 -1.16 12.67
CA VAL A 220 13.91 -1.42 11.62
C VAL A 220 13.76 -0.42 10.47
N ILE A 221 12.53 -0.15 10.04
CA ILE A 221 12.27 0.61 8.81
C ILE A 221 12.47 2.11 9.00
N CYS A 222 11.89 2.68 10.06
CA CYS A 222 11.92 4.11 10.34
C CYS A 222 11.81 4.39 11.86
N PRO A 223 12.84 4.01 12.65
CA PRO A 223 12.82 4.14 14.10
C PRO A 223 12.55 5.58 14.58
N GLU A 224 12.92 6.60 13.80
CA GLU A 224 12.67 8.02 14.07
C GLU A 224 11.17 8.38 14.11
N HIS A 225 10.31 7.55 13.52
CA HIS A 225 8.86 7.71 13.53
C HIS A 225 8.16 6.87 14.61
N VAL A 226 8.91 6.03 15.34
CA VAL A 226 8.38 5.22 16.44
C VAL A 226 8.56 5.96 17.77
N ARG A 227 7.48 6.09 18.54
CA ARG A 227 7.49 6.71 19.88
C ARG A 227 7.43 5.64 20.96
N MET A 228 8.56 4.95 21.18
CA MET A 228 8.65 3.85 22.15
C MET A 228 8.30 4.27 23.59
N ASP A 229 8.43 5.56 23.92
CA ASP A 229 7.99 6.15 25.18
C ASP A 229 6.46 6.15 25.35
N GLN A 230 5.70 6.01 24.25
CA GLN A 230 4.23 6.06 24.24
C GLN A 230 3.56 4.70 24.14
N VAL A 231 4.29 3.58 24.00
CA VAL A 231 3.72 2.23 23.78
C VAL A 231 2.68 1.82 24.82
N ASN A 232 2.80 2.30 26.06
CA ASN A 232 1.89 2.00 27.17
C ASN A 232 0.86 3.11 27.45
N ALA A 233 0.80 4.17 26.62
CA ALA A 233 -0.11 5.29 26.83
C ALA A 233 -1.58 4.92 26.61
N GLN A 234 -1.85 3.83 25.87
CA GLN A 234 -3.17 3.25 25.68
C GLN A 234 -3.08 1.73 25.79
N SER A 235 -4.14 1.10 26.26
CA SER A 235 -4.21 -0.36 26.36
C SER A 235 -4.73 -0.97 25.05
N GLY A 236 -4.06 -2.01 24.54
CA GLY A 236 -4.54 -2.84 23.42
C GLY A 236 -5.39 -4.05 23.84
N ARG A 237 -5.89 -4.09 25.08
CA ARG A 237 -6.69 -5.21 25.59
C ARG A 237 -8.04 -5.32 24.89
N ASN A 238 -8.47 -6.56 24.63
CA ASN A 238 -9.83 -6.83 24.15
C ASN A 238 -10.84 -6.54 25.27
N LEU A 239 -11.74 -5.58 25.05
CA LEU A 239 -12.75 -5.18 26.03
C LEU A 239 -13.98 -6.10 26.08
N LYS A 240 -14.15 -6.98 25.09
CA LYS A 240 -15.28 -7.93 24.99
C LYS A 240 -16.64 -7.24 25.19
N ARG A 241 -16.84 -6.05 24.60
CA ARG A 241 -18.07 -5.26 24.81
C ARG A 241 -19.30 -5.87 24.14
N LEU A 242 -19.10 -6.83 23.25
CA LEU A 242 -20.15 -7.60 22.60
C LEU A 242 -19.69 -9.06 22.55
N ASP A 243 -20.45 -9.95 23.18
CA ASP A 243 -20.17 -11.38 23.26
C ASP A 243 -21.36 -12.17 22.74
N LEU A 244 -21.33 -12.49 21.44
CA LEU A 244 -22.36 -13.26 20.76
C LEU A 244 -21.71 -14.54 20.21
N PRO A 245 -22.21 -15.74 20.57
CA PRO A 245 -21.59 -16.99 20.13
C PRO A 245 -21.86 -17.24 18.64
N ASN A 246 -20.82 -17.70 17.94
CA ASN A 246 -20.87 -18.18 16.54
C ASN A 246 -21.33 -17.15 15.49
N VAL A 247 -21.37 -15.85 15.82
CA VAL A 247 -21.76 -14.80 14.88
C VAL A 247 -20.81 -13.60 14.95
N ASN A 248 -20.70 -12.88 13.84
CA ASN A 248 -19.92 -11.66 13.74
C ASN A 248 -20.76 -10.56 13.05
N THR A 249 -20.40 -9.30 13.26
CA THR A 249 -21.07 -8.13 12.67
C THR A 249 -20.04 -7.04 12.39
N GLY A 250 -20.39 -6.06 11.55
CA GLY A 250 -19.49 -4.98 11.13
C GLY A 250 -18.95 -4.12 12.29
N ILE A 251 -19.54 -4.20 13.48
CA ILE A 251 -19.08 -3.45 14.67
C ILE A 251 -18.17 -4.27 15.60
N SER A 252 -17.93 -5.56 15.33
CA SER A 252 -17.25 -6.43 16.29
C SER A 252 -15.79 -6.06 16.55
N TRP A 253 -15.06 -5.59 15.54
CA TRP A 253 -13.70 -5.09 15.78
C TRP A 253 -13.72 -3.92 16.76
N TYR A 254 -14.58 -2.93 16.51
CA TYR A 254 -14.74 -1.77 17.39
C TYR A 254 -15.23 -2.15 18.80
N SER A 255 -16.08 -3.18 18.93
CA SER A 255 -16.55 -3.63 20.24
C SER A 255 -15.43 -4.24 21.08
N GLN A 256 -14.44 -4.86 20.44
CA GLN A 256 -13.26 -5.43 21.09
C GLN A 256 -12.18 -4.37 21.35
N TYR A 257 -11.92 -3.50 20.37
CA TYR A 257 -10.82 -2.54 20.37
C TYR A 257 -11.31 -1.14 19.95
N PRO A 258 -12.05 -0.41 20.81
CA PRO A 258 -12.64 0.87 20.42
C PRO A 258 -11.61 1.98 20.18
N ASN A 259 -10.39 1.83 20.69
CA ASN A 259 -9.25 2.69 20.39
C ASN A 259 -8.43 2.19 19.19
N HIS A 260 -8.88 1.16 18.47
CA HIS A 260 -8.20 0.57 17.32
C HIS A 260 -6.72 0.24 17.63
N TYR A 261 -6.52 -0.47 18.75
CA TYR A 261 -5.23 -1.00 19.17
C TYR A 261 -5.47 -2.40 19.77
N ALA A 262 -4.75 -3.42 19.31
CA ALA A 262 -4.93 -4.81 19.72
C ALA A 262 -3.60 -5.52 20.01
N GLY A 263 -3.32 -5.79 21.28
CA GLY A 263 -2.09 -6.45 21.73
C GLY A 263 -1.21 -5.57 22.60
N GLU A 264 0.05 -5.98 22.76
CA GLU A 264 1.08 -5.31 23.56
C GLU A 264 2.31 -5.07 22.68
N SER A 265 2.95 -3.90 22.78
CA SER A 265 4.09 -3.52 21.92
C SER A 265 5.40 -3.26 22.66
N SER A 266 5.38 -3.18 24.00
CA SER A 266 6.55 -2.83 24.83
C SER A 266 7.74 -3.80 24.69
N GLY A 267 7.49 -5.03 24.23
CA GLY A 267 8.53 -6.03 24.01
C GLY A 267 9.34 -5.86 22.73
N ALA A 268 8.91 -4.98 21.82
CA ALA A 268 9.42 -4.89 20.46
C ALA A 268 10.91 -4.59 20.40
N THR A 269 11.62 -5.30 19.52
CA THR A 269 13.04 -5.10 19.27
C THR A 269 13.32 -5.06 17.76
N PRO A 270 14.35 -4.31 17.31
CA PRO A 270 14.75 -4.33 15.90
C PRO A 270 15.11 -5.74 15.39
N GLU A 271 15.71 -6.58 16.25
CA GLU A 271 16.06 -7.97 15.90
C GLU A 271 14.82 -8.79 15.51
N LEU A 272 13.73 -8.67 16.27
CA LEU A 272 12.46 -9.32 15.95
C LEU A 272 11.89 -8.83 14.61
N GLY A 273 11.98 -7.52 14.37
CA GLY A 273 11.54 -6.90 13.12
C GLY A 273 12.33 -7.42 11.91
N GLU A 274 13.65 -7.49 12.04
CA GLU A 274 14.55 -7.89 10.96
C GLU A 274 14.37 -9.37 10.59
N VAL A 275 14.17 -10.25 11.58
CA VAL A 275 13.82 -11.66 11.34
C VAL A 275 12.55 -11.78 10.51
N ARG A 276 11.51 -11.00 10.83
CA ARG A 276 10.24 -11.08 10.12
C ARG A 276 10.32 -10.46 8.73
N LEU A 277 10.88 -9.25 8.60
CA LEU A 277 11.02 -8.57 7.30
C LEU A 277 11.85 -9.40 6.32
N THR A 278 12.95 -10.00 6.78
CA THR A 278 13.79 -10.87 5.93
C THR A 278 13.01 -12.08 5.44
N ALA A 279 12.36 -12.81 6.33
CA ALA A 279 11.61 -14.02 5.96
C ALA A 279 10.47 -13.71 4.97
N ARG A 280 9.72 -12.62 5.21
CA ARG A 280 8.61 -12.20 4.34
C ARG A 280 9.08 -11.75 2.96
N SER A 281 10.16 -10.96 2.91
CA SER A 281 10.72 -10.47 1.66
C SER A 281 11.32 -11.59 0.82
N GLN A 282 11.93 -12.59 1.47
CA GLN A 282 12.43 -13.80 0.81
C GLN A 282 11.29 -14.59 0.15
N GLN A 283 10.18 -14.78 0.87
CA GLN A 283 9.01 -15.47 0.31
C GLN A 283 8.35 -14.68 -0.83
N LEU A 284 8.31 -13.35 -0.74
CA LEU A 284 7.82 -12.51 -1.84
C LEU A 284 8.74 -12.62 -3.07
N MET A 285 10.06 -12.63 -2.87
CA MET A 285 11.04 -12.86 -3.94
C MET A 285 10.79 -14.20 -4.65
N GLU A 286 10.53 -15.27 -3.90
CA GLU A 286 10.17 -16.58 -4.46
C GLU A 286 8.85 -16.55 -5.23
N ALA A 287 7.84 -15.81 -4.74
CA ALA A 287 6.58 -15.61 -5.44
C ALA A 287 6.78 -14.83 -6.76
N ILE A 288 7.65 -13.81 -6.78
CA ILE A 288 8.00 -13.08 -8.01
C ILE A 288 8.59 -14.05 -9.05
N LYS A 289 9.54 -14.92 -8.64
CA LYS A 289 10.12 -15.95 -9.54
C LYS A 289 9.05 -16.89 -10.09
N ALA A 290 8.16 -17.37 -9.23
CA ALA A 290 7.07 -18.26 -9.65
C ALA A 290 6.13 -17.57 -10.66
N VAL A 291 5.75 -16.31 -10.39
CA VAL A 291 4.88 -15.53 -11.28
C VAL A 291 5.59 -15.23 -12.61
N LYS A 292 6.89 -14.93 -12.64
CA LYS A 292 7.65 -14.80 -13.90
C LYS A 292 7.58 -16.06 -14.75
N ALA A 293 7.72 -17.24 -14.13
CA ALA A 293 7.65 -18.53 -14.79
C ALA A 293 6.22 -18.96 -15.18
N ASP A 294 5.18 -18.34 -14.62
CA ASP A 294 3.79 -18.71 -14.89
C ASP A 294 3.38 -18.37 -16.34
N THR A 295 2.98 -19.40 -17.07
CA THR A 295 2.38 -19.29 -18.41
C THR A 295 0.95 -19.81 -18.44
N ALA A 296 0.45 -20.38 -17.33
CA ALA A 296 -0.80 -21.13 -17.29
C ALA A 296 -1.99 -20.23 -16.94
N THR A 297 -1.82 -19.23 -16.07
CA THR A 297 -2.96 -18.43 -15.57
C THR A 297 -3.77 -17.77 -16.69
N ILE A 298 -3.11 -17.10 -17.65
CA ILE A 298 -3.82 -16.47 -18.78
C ILE A 298 -4.51 -17.52 -19.66
N GLN A 299 -3.85 -18.65 -19.93
CA GLN A 299 -4.42 -19.72 -20.74
C GLN A 299 -5.70 -20.28 -20.10
N LEU A 300 -5.69 -20.45 -18.79
CA LEU A 300 -6.85 -20.91 -18.02
C LEU A 300 -7.95 -19.85 -17.95
N GLN A 301 -7.60 -18.55 -17.88
CA GLN A 301 -8.58 -17.46 -17.96
C GLN A 301 -9.26 -17.43 -19.33
N ASP A 302 -8.49 -17.52 -20.42
CA ASP A 302 -9.02 -17.56 -21.78
C ASP A 302 -9.93 -18.78 -21.98
N GLU A 303 -9.52 -19.94 -21.46
CA GLU A 303 -10.35 -21.13 -21.43
C GLU A 303 -11.65 -20.91 -20.65
N PHE A 304 -11.57 -20.37 -19.43
CA PHE A 304 -12.73 -20.08 -18.59
C PHE A 304 -13.75 -19.20 -19.33
N PHE A 305 -13.32 -18.09 -19.93
CA PHE A 305 -14.22 -17.19 -20.65
C PHE A 305 -14.78 -17.84 -21.92
N ARG A 306 -13.98 -18.61 -22.66
CA ARG A 306 -14.44 -19.36 -23.83
C ARG A 306 -15.51 -20.39 -23.47
N GLN A 307 -15.31 -21.15 -22.40
CA GLN A 307 -16.31 -22.11 -21.92
C GLN A 307 -17.58 -21.41 -21.40
N GLY A 308 -17.43 -20.24 -20.76
CA GLY A 308 -18.56 -19.42 -20.28
C GLY A 308 -19.51 -18.93 -21.38
N LEU A 309 -19.10 -18.92 -22.65
CA LEU A 309 -19.98 -18.60 -23.78
C LEU A 309 -21.00 -19.70 -24.11
N SER A 310 -20.68 -20.96 -23.77
CA SER A 310 -21.51 -22.14 -24.05
C SER A 310 -21.57 -23.08 -22.84
N PRO A 311 -22.13 -22.65 -21.69
CA PRO A 311 -22.07 -23.41 -20.44
C PRO A 311 -22.75 -24.79 -20.54
N MET A 312 -23.73 -24.95 -21.43
CA MET A 312 -24.41 -26.23 -21.68
C MET A 312 -23.54 -27.28 -22.37
N GLU A 313 -22.40 -26.88 -22.95
CA GLU A 313 -21.44 -27.76 -23.63
C GLU A 313 -20.21 -28.09 -22.76
N THR A 314 -20.18 -27.57 -21.53
CA THR A 314 -19.07 -27.79 -20.59
C THR A 314 -18.92 -29.28 -20.30
N LYS A 315 -17.71 -29.80 -20.49
CA LYS A 315 -17.41 -31.20 -20.19
C LYS A 315 -17.56 -31.45 -18.68
N VAL A 316 -18.20 -32.57 -18.33
CA VAL A 316 -18.13 -33.10 -16.97
C VAL A 316 -16.76 -33.75 -16.82
N TRP A 317 -15.95 -33.26 -15.89
CA TRP A 317 -14.65 -33.85 -15.55
C TRP A 317 -14.89 -35.08 -14.66
N GLU A 318 -14.35 -36.23 -15.05
CA GLU A 318 -14.35 -37.49 -14.25
C GLU A 318 -13.26 -37.46 -13.17
#